data_AF-A0A259MK42-F1
#
_entry.id   AF-A0A259MK42-F1
#
_cell.length_a   1.000
_cell.length_b   1.000
_cell.length_c   1.000
_cell.angle_alpha   90.00
_cell.angle_beta   90.00
_cell.angle_gamma   90.00
#
_symmetry.space_group_name_H-M   'P 1'
#
loop_
_entity.id
_entity.type
_entity.pdbx_description
1 polymer ?
#
loop_
_entity_poly.entity_id
_entity_poly.type
_entity_poly.pdbx_seq_one_letter_code
_entity_poly.pdbx_strand_id
1 'polypeptide(L)'
;MKRLRAILLLILLGTATPAAAQIPPEWQAAAQAVIGELERDTPQAAKPWTGAELTQGWNLARAWRRHNNGNIEIILAEYLTFVALCRIGCAGSTIEGQGYVSVAEQGKKLISQNGGSYALASNAHAWLAGLPDPTGAAQKNAALWEKDPDVPSADFATGNLYALTWLLARKRATPEAQADTFARFAILVQTKAWIGPRCLDISKVAMVLGAPPRIEACS
;
A
#
# COMPACT_ATOMS: atom_id res chain seq x y z
N MET A 1 -17.35 4.09 -51.70
CA MET A 1 -16.09 3.43 -51.30
C MET A 1 -15.24 4.22 -50.30
N LYS A 2 -15.05 5.55 -50.43
CA LYS A 2 -14.25 6.34 -49.45
C LYS A 2 -14.86 6.39 -48.03
N ARG A 3 -16.20 6.43 -47.91
CA ARG A 3 -16.89 6.46 -46.59
C ARG A 3 -16.84 5.14 -45.82
N LEU A 4 -16.85 3.99 -46.50
CA LEU A 4 -16.69 2.68 -45.84
C LEU A 4 -15.26 2.46 -45.30
N ARG A 5 -14.24 2.97 -46.00
CA ARG A 5 -12.84 2.89 -45.52
C ARG A 5 -12.61 3.73 -44.27
N ALA A 6 -13.27 4.89 -44.15
CA ALA A 6 -13.17 5.75 -42.97
C ALA A 6 -13.80 5.10 -41.71
N ILE A 7 -14.95 4.43 -41.87
CA ILE A 7 -15.63 3.73 -40.77
C ILE A 7 -14.81 2.50 -40.31
N LEU A 8 -14.20 1.77 -41.24
CA LEU A 8 -13.35 0.62 -40.90
C LEU A 8 -12.07 1.03 -40.14
N LEU A 9 -11.47 2.19 -40.46
CA LEU A 9 -10.32 2.74 -39.73
C LEU A 9 -10.69 3.24 -38.33
N LEU A 10 -11.88 3.82 -38.14
CA LEU A 10 -12.37 4.27 -36.83
C LEU A 10 -12.69 3.10 -35.88
N ILE A 11 -13.11 1.95 -36.41
CA ILE A 11 -13.35 0.73 -35.62
C ILE A 11 -12.04 0.06 -35.20
N LEU A 12 -10.99 0.13 -36.03
CA LEU A 12 -9.66 -0.39 -35.70
C LEU A 12 -8.86 0.49 -34.73
N LEU A 13 -9.16 1.80 -34.67
CA LEU A 13 -8.58 2.73 -33.70
C LEU A 13 -9.38 2.82 -32.38
N GLY A 14 -10.62 2.28 -32.35
CA GLY A 14 -11.55 2.39 -31.22
C GLY A 14 -11.45 1.27 -30.17
N THR A 15 -10.54 0.31 -30.31
CA THR A 15 -10.43 -0.84 -29.38
C THR A 15 -9.02 -1.10 -28.87
N ALA A 16 -8.10 -0.13 -29.01
CA ALA A 16 -6.93 -0.09 -28.16
C ALA A 16 -7.36 0.29 -26.74
N THR A 17 -7.98 -0.66 -26.02
CA THR A 17 -7.90 -0.63 -24.56
C THR A 17 -6.44 -0.42 -24.23
N PRO A 18 -6.06 0.59 -23.41
CA PRO A 18 -4.68 0.75 -23.01
C PRO A 18 -4.26 -0.62 -22.49
N ALA A 19 -3.21 -1.21 -23.07
CA ALA A 19 -2.67 -2.46 -22.60
C ALA A 19 -2.54 -2.31 -21.08
N ALA A 20 -3.34 -3.05 -20.32
CA ALA A 20 -3.25 -3.03 -18.88
C ALA A 20 -1.79 -3.38 -18.60
N ALA A 21 -1.02 -2.41 -18.09
CA ALA A 21 0.41 -2.59 -17.91
C ALA A 21 0.58 -3.88 -17.10
N GLN A 22 1.20 -4.89 -17.72
CA GLN A 22 1.31 -6.21 -17.14
C GLN A 22 2.07 -6.07 -15.81
N ILE A 23 1.56 -6.72 -14.78
CA ILE A 23 2.22 -6.72 -13.47
C ILE A 23 3.54 -7.47 -13.66
N PRO A 24 4.69 -6.86 -13.33
CA PRO A 24 5.95 -7.58 -13.37
C PRO A 24 5.87 -8.82 -12.47
N PRO A 25 6.24 -10.02 -12.93
CA PRO A 25 6.17 -11.25 -12.14
C PRO A 25 6.88 -11.16 -10.78
N GLU A 26 7.98 -10.42 -10.73
CA GLU A 26 8.74 -10.15 -9.51
C GLU A 26 7.92 -9.42 -8.44
N TRP A 27 6.98 -8.55 -8.83
CA TRP A 27 6.12 -7.84 -7.89
C TRP A 27 5.08 -8.80 -7.32
N GLN A 28 4.47 -9.64 -8.16
CA GLN A 28 3.54 -10.67 -7.70
C GLN A 28 4.20 -11.62 -6.69
N ALA A 29 5.43 -12.06 -6.98
CA ALA A 29 6.23 -12.87 -6.09
C ALA A 29 6.55 -12.13 -4.78
N ALA A 30 6.91 -10.85 -4.85
CA ALA A 30 7.14 -10.01 -3.67
C ALA A 30 5.89 -9.89 -2.79
N ALA A 31 4.71 -9.65 -3.39
CA ALA A 31 3.47 -9.61 -2.63
C ALA A 31 3.19 -10.94 -1.92
N GLN A 32 3.33 -12.06 -2.62
CA GLN A 32 3.16 -13.39 -2.05
C GLN A 32 4.12 -13.64 -0.89
N ALA A 33 5.40 -13.34 -1.08
CA ALA A 33 6.42 -13.62 -0.10
C ALA A 33 6.48 -12.63 1.05
N VAL A 34 5.96 -11.41 0.89
CA VAL A 34 5.87 -10.44 1.99
C VAL A 34 4.53 -10.60 2.71
N ILE A 35 3.42 -10.41 2.01
CA ILE A 35 2.09 -10.38 2.65
C ILE A 35 1.68 -11.77 3.10
N GLY A 36 1.94 -12.81 2.31
CA GLY A 36 1.58 -14.18 2.67
C GLY A 36 2.34 -14.66 3.91
N GLU A 37 3.60 -14.25 4.01
CA GLU A 37 4.44 -14.57 5.16
C GLU A 37 4.04 -13.81 6.42
N LEU A 38 3.72 -12.52 6.29
CA LEU A 38 3.17 -11.73 7.40
C LEU A 38 1.82 -12.29 7.88
N GLU A 39 1.01 -12.81 6.97
CA GLU A 39 -0.31 -13.38 7.26
C GLU A 39 -0.29 -14.82 7.77
N ARG A 40 0.84 -15.54 7.72
CA ARG A 40 0.96 -16.95 8.15
C ARG A 40 0.22 -17.19 9.47
N ASP A 41 -0.38 -18.35 9.74
CA ASP A 41 -1.09 -18.63 11.01
C ASP A 41 -2.17 -17.61 11.47
N THR A 42 -2.60 -16.68 10.61
CA THR A 42 -3.73 -15.78 10.88
C THR A 42 -4.96 -16.30 10.14
N PRO A 43 -6.19 -15.89 10.51
CA PRO A 43 -7.38 -16.21 9.72
C PRO A 43 -7.25 -15.77 8.25
N GLN A 44 -6.46 -14.74 7.98
CA GLN A 44 -6.21 -14.24 6.63
C GLN A 44 -5.40 -15.23 5.78
N ALA A 45 -4.46 -16.00 6.37
CA ALA A 45 -3.70 -17.03 5.65
C ALA A 45 -4.55 -18.22 5.20
N ALA A 46 -5.70 -18.46 5.84
CA ALA A 46 -6.63 -19.50 5.39
C ALA A 46 -7.34 -19.14 4.08
N LYS A 47 -7.33 -17.86 3.68
CA LYS A 47 -7.92 -17.40 2.42
C LYS A 47 -6.99 -17.75 1.25
N PRO A 48 -7.46 -18.48 0.22
CA PRO A 48 -6.65 -18.78 -0.95
C PRO A 48 -6.21 -17.51 -1.69
N TRP A 49 -4.98 -17.49 -2.17
CA TRP A 49 -4.51 -16.49 -3.13
C TRP A 49 -5.18 -16.74 -4.48
N THR A 50 -6.12 -15.88 -4.87
CA THR A 50 -6.85 -16.05 -6.14
C THR A 50 -6.18 -15.30 -7.30
N GLY A 51 -5.19 -14.45 -7.00
CA GLY A 51 -4.56 -13.54 -7.96
C GLY A 51 -5.40 -12.30 -8.27
N ALA A 52 -6.69 -12.30 -7.90
CA ALA A 52 -7.56 -11.14 -8.03
C ALA A 52 -7.05 -9.97 -7.17
N GLU A 53 -6.60 -10.23 -5.95
CA GLU A 53 -6.05 -9.21 -5.06
C GLU A 53 -4.74 -8.61 -5.59
N LEU A 54 -3.91 -9.40 -6.29
CA LEU A 54 -2.69 -8.92 -6.95
C LEU A 54 -3.03 -7.93 -8.06
N THR A 55 -4.04 -8.27 -8.85
CA THR A 55 -4.47 -7.47 -10.00
C THR A 55 -5.24 -6.24 -9.60
N GLN A 56 -6.16 -6.37 -8.64
CA GLN A 56 -6.92 -5.26 -8.09
C GLN A 56 -6.00 -4.31 -7.32
N GLY A 57 -5.08 -4.83 -6.52
CA GLY A 57 -4.07 -4.03 -5.82
C GLY A 57 -3.20 -3.22 -6.78
N TRP A 58 -2.71 -3.85 -7.85
CA TRP A 58 -1.96 -3.17 -8.92
C TRP A 58 -2.77 -2.04 -9.57
N ASN A 59 -4.00 -2.33 -9.99
CA ASN A 59 -4.85 -1.35 -10.65
C ASN A 59 -5.20 -0.19 -9.71
N LEU A 60 -5.50 -0.49 -8.46
CA LEU A 60 -5.83 0.51 -7.45
C LEU A 60 -4.62 1.38 -7.09
N ALA A 61 -3.43 0.80 -6.95
CA ALA A 61 -2.19 1.54 -6.74
C ALA A 61 -1.92 2.53 -7.88
N ARG A 62 -2.06 2.09 -9.14
CA ARG A 62 -1.87 2.95 -10.31
C ARG A 62 -2.92 4.05 -10.40
N ALA A 63 -4.17 3.73 -10.09
CA ALA A 63 -5.26 4.72 -10.06
C ALA A 63 -5.03 5.76 -8.96
N TRP A 64 -4.61 5.32 -7.77
CA TRP A 64 -4.22 6.16 -6.66
C TRP A 64 -3.07 7.09 -7.03
N ARG A 65 -2.00 6.54 -7.62
CA ARG A 65 -0.84 7.30 -8.10
C ARG A 65 -1.23 8.35 -9.13
N ARG A 66 -2.05 7.97 -10.10
CA ARG A 66 -2.53 8.88 -11.15
C ARG A 66 -3.26 10.07 -10.56
N HIS A 67 -4.09 9.79 -9.57
CA HIS A 67 -4.91 10.81 -8.91
C HIS A 67 -4.10 11.75 -8.01
N ASN A 68 -3.08 11.23 -7.33
CA ASN A 68 -2.28 12.02 -6.41
C ASN A 68 -1.10 12.75 -7.09
N ASN A 69 -0.46 12.12 -8.08
CA ASN A 69 0.82 12.57 -8.65
C ASN A 69 0.77 12.82 -10.16
N GLY A 70 -0.36 12.54 -10.83
CA GLY A 70 -0.50 12.69 -12.28
C GLY A 70 0.21 11.62 -13.12
N ASN A 71 0.95 10.69 -12.49
CA ASN A 71 1.63 9.57 -13.16
C ASN A 71 1.12 8.22 -12.69
N ILE A 72 1.49 7.13 -13.37
CA ILE A 72 1.04 5.76 -13.07
C ILE A 72 2.18 4.83 -12.66
N GLU A 73 3.39 5.38 -12.56
CA GLU A 73 4.57 4.67 -12.07
C GLU A 73 4.47 4.58 -10.55
N ILE A 74 4.06 3.41 -10.09
CA ILE A 74 3.97 3.10 -8.67
C ILE A 74 5.31 2.59 -8.16
N ILE A 75 5.52 2.67 -6.85
CA ILE A 75 6.61 1.98 -6.17
C ILE A 75 6.14 0.66 -5.55
N LEU A 76 7.07 -0.23 -5.22
CA LEU A 76 6.75 -1.53 -4.64
C LEU A 76 5.88 -1.39 -3.37
N ALA A 77 6.15 -0.38 -2.55
CA ALA A 77 5.36 -0.11 -1.35
C ALA A 77 3.88 0.18 -1.63
N GLU A 78 3.59 1.02 -2.62
CA GLU A 78 2.21 1.31 -3.01
C GLU A 78 1.53 0.00 -3.44
N TYR A 79 2.21 -0.80 -4.26
CA TYR A 79 1.69 -2.09 -4.65
C TYR A 79 1.40 -3.02 -3.46
N LEU A 80 2.37 -3.20 -2.54
CA LEU A 80 2.18 -4.06 -1.37
C LEU A 80 1.03 -3.56 -0.48
N THR A 81 0.95 -2.26 -0.20
CA THR A 81 -0.14 -1.68 0.59
C THR A 81 -1.49 -1.91 -0.06
N PHE A 82 -1.62 -1.69 -1.37
CA PHE A 82 -2.91 -1.89 -2.06
C PHE A 82 -3.27 -3.37 -2.24
N VAL A 83 -2.30 -4.27 -2.38
CA VAL A 83 -2.57 -5.72 -2.33
C VAL A 83 -3.03 -6.12 -0.93
N ALA A 84 -2.42 -5.61 0.14
CA ALA A 84 -2.85 -5.87 1.51
C ALA A 84 -4.26 -5.31 1.81
N LEU A 85 -4.63 -4.19 1.21
CA LEU A 85 -6.02 -3.68 1.25
C LEU A 85 -6.98 -4.59 0.47
N CYS A 86 -6.60 -5.04 -0.72
CA CYS A 86 -7.43 -5.94 -1.52
C CYS A 86 -7.58 -7.34 -0.91
N ARG A 87 -6.59 -7.76 -0.11
CA ARG A 87 -6.63 -8.93 0.76
C ARG A 87 -7.82 -8.93 1.71
N ILE A 88 -8.04 -7.81 2.40
CA ILE A 88 -9.17 -7.63 3.32
C ILE A 88 -10.49 -7.32 2.59
N GLY A 89 -10.40 -6.78 1.37
CA GLY A 89 -11.54 -6.55 0.49
C GLY A 89 -11.48 -5.17 -0.15
N CYS A 90 -11.11 -5.14 -1.42
CA CYS A 90 -11.26 -3.96 -2.27
C CYS A 90 -12.19 -4.35 -3.43
N ALA A 91 -13.38 -3.74 -3.52
CA ALA A 91 -14.30 -4.03 -4.62
C ALA A 91 -14.39 -2.79 -5.52
N GLY A 92 -14.12 -2.93 -6.82
CA GLY A 92 -14.38 -1.85 -7.79
C GLY A 92 -13.67 -0.53 -7.50
N SER A 93 -12.37 -0.57 -7.22
CA SER A 93 -11.57 0.63 -6.89
C SER A 93 -12.05 1.37 -5.63
N THR A 94 -12.44 0.60 -4.61
CA THR A 94 -12.76 1.13 -3.28
C THR A 94 -11.66 0.81 -2.28
N ILE A 95 -11.54 1.66 -1.28
CA ILE A 95 -10.72 1.47 -0.08
C ILE A 95 -11.70 1.45 1.09
N GLU A 96 -11.84 0.29 1.74
CA GLU A 96 -12.82 0.05 2.82
C GLU A 96 -14.25 0.49 2.47
N GLY A 97 -14.71 0.15 1.27
CA GLY A 97 -16.05 0.48 0.78
C GLY A 97 -16.24 1.93 0.32
N GLN A 98 -15.22 2.79 0.42
CA GLN A 98 -15.26 4.16 -0.11
C GLN A 98 -14.53 4.24 -1.45
N GLY A 99 -15.06 5.00 -2.42
CA GLY A 99 -14.38 5.20 -3.70
C GLY A 99 -12.99 5.81 -3.52
N TYR A 100 -11.97 5.25 -4.20
CA TYR A 100 -10.56 5.62 -3.96
C TYR A 100 -10.27 7.11 -4.15
N VAL A 101 -10.96 7.79 -5.07
CA VAL A 101 -10.82 9.23 -5.30
C VAL A 101 -11.18 10.03 -4.05
N SER A 102 -12.29 9.67 -3.40
CA SER A 102 -12.73 10.36 -2.18
C SER A 102 -11.72 10.16 -1.05
N VAL A 103 -11.18 8.94 -0.90
CA VAL A 103 -10.16 8.64 0.11
C VAL A 103 -8.84 9.35 -0.21
N ALA A 104 -8.46 9.46 -1.48
CA ALA A 104 -7.27 10.18 -1.91
C ALA A 104 -7.38 11.68 -1.61
N GLU A 105 -8.54 12.30 -1.85
CA GLU A 105 -8.78 13.70 -1.49
C GLU A 105 -8.76 13.93 0.03
N GLN A 106 -9.26 12.99 0.84
CA GLN A 106 -9.08 13.02 2.29
C GLN A 106 -7.59 12.98 2.67
N GLY A 107 -6.80 12.14 1.99
CA GLY A 107 -5.35 12.04 2.17
C GLY A 107 -4.63 13.35 1.85
N LYS A 108 -4.89 13.94 0.69
CA LYS A 108 -4.33 15.25 0.29
C LYS A 108 -4.68 16.35 1.28
N LYS A 109 -5.94 16.39 1.73
CA LYS A 109 -6.37 17.35 2.75
C LYS A 109 -5.60 17.15 4.06
N LEU A 110 -5.44 15.90 4.51
CA LEU A 110 -4.69 15.59 5.72
C LEU A 110 -3.21 16.02 5.58
N ILE A 111 -2.58 15.76 4.43
CA ILE A 111 -1.21 16.21 4.12
C ILE A 111 -1.11 17.74 4.22
N SER A 112 -2.02 18.47 3.58
CA SER A 112 -2.05 19.93 3.63
C SER A 112 -2.23 20.47 5.05
N GLN A 113 -3.14 19.87 5.83
CA GLN A 113 -3.40 20.26 7.23
C GLN A 113 -2.21 20.04 8.15
N ASN A 114 -1.32 19.10 7.81
CA ASN A 114 -0.13 18.80 8.61
C ASN A 114 1.11 19.54 8.12
N GLY A 115 1.01 20.44 7.14
CA GLY A 115 2.16 21.20 6.63
C GLY A 115 3.01 20.48 5.58
N GLY A 116 2.45 19.45 4.92
CA GLY A 116 3.12 18.68 3.88
C GLY A 116 3.44 17.24 4.28
N SER A 117 3.98 16.47 3.33
CA SER A 117 4.17 15.02 3.48
C SER A 117 5.13 14.63 4.61
N TYR A 118 6.23 15.36 4.78
CA TYR A 118 7.22 15.09 5.83
C TYR A 118 6.61 15.34 7.22
N ALA A 119 6.00 16.51 7.42
CA ALA A 119 5.38 16.85 8.69
C ALA A 119 4.17 15.93 9.01
N LEU A 120 3.40 15.51 8.01
CA LEU A 120 2.39 14.47 8.17
C LEU A 120 2.99 13.15 8.68
N ALA A 121 4.08 12.67 8.07
CA ALA A 121 4.71 11.41 8.49
C ALA A 121 5.19 11.49 9.95
N SER A 122 5.87 12.58 10.33
CA SER A 122 6.28 12.82 11.72
C SER A 122 5.09 12.89 12.69
N ASN A 123 4.00 13.56 12.30
CA ASN A 123 2.80 13.65 13.15
C ASN A 123 2.05 12.32 13.28
N ALA A 124 1.99 11.52 12.21
CA ALA A 124 1.42 10.17 12.24
C ALA A 124 2.24 9.24 13.15
N HIS A 125 3.57 9.33 13.07
CA HIS A 125 4.48 8.62 13.96
C HIS A 125 4.30 9.00 15.43
N ALA A 126 4.32 10.30 15.73
CA ALA A 126 4.13 10.80 17.10
C ALA A 126 2.75 10.39 17.66
N TRP A 127 1.71 10.44 16.82
CA TRP A 127 0.37 9.97 17.18
C TRP A 127 0.37 8.47 17.52
N LEU A 128 0.99 7.64 16.69
CA LEU A 128 1.11 6.20 16.92
C LEU A 128 1.87 5.91 18.22
N ALA A 129 3.00 6.59 18.45
CA ALA A 129 3.80 6.45 19.66
C ALA A 129 3.04 6.83 20.95
N GLY A 130 2.08 7.76 20.83
CA GLY A 130 1.23 8.22 21.92
C GLY A 130 -0.07 7.43 22.12
N LEU A 131 -0.34 6.39 21.33
CA LEU A 131 -1.55 5.58 21.51
C LEU A 131 -1.51 4.82 22.84
N PRO A 132 -2.59 4.86 23.65
CA PRO A 132 -2.69 4.08 24.87
C PRO A 132 -3.05 2.62 24.55
N ASP A 133 -2.16 1.93 23.83
CA ASP A 133 -2.28 0.53 23.45
C ASP A 133 -1.67 -0.38 24.54
N PRO A 134 -2.48 -1.14 25.29
CA PRO A 134 -2.00 -1.99 26.38
C PRO A 134 -1.18 -3.19 25.91
N THR A 135 -1.18 -3.51 24.61
CA THR A 135 -0.41 -4.62 24.04
C THR A 135 1.04 -4.26 23.75
N GLY A 136 1.37 -2.97 23.74
CA GLY A 136 2.68 -2.45 23.34
C GLY A 136 2.93 -2.46 21.83
N ALA A 137 1.95 -2.87 21.00
CA ALA A 137 2.11 -2.90 19.55
C ALA A 137 2.29 -1.50 18.96
N ALA A 138 1.61 -0.48 19.49
CA ALA A 138 1.77 0.91 19.05
C ALA A 138 3.20 1.43 19.22
N GLN A 139 3.80 1.24 20.40
CA GLN A 139 5.19 1.64 20.67
C GLN A 139 6.17 0.88 19.78
N LYS A 140 5.98 -0.44 19.63
CA LYS A 140 6.78 -1.26 18.72
C LYS A 140 6.68 -0.75 17.28
N ASN A 141 5.47 -0.52 16.79
CA ASN A 141 5.23 -0.03 15.43
C ASN A 141 5.88 1.34 15.24
N ALA A 142 5.77 2.24 16.23
CA ALA A 142 6.39 3.55 16.17
C ALA A 142 7.92 3.46 16.12
N ALA A 143 8.54 2.59 16.92
CA ALA A 143 9.97 2.35 16.88
C ALA A 143 10.43 1.81 15.52
N LEU A 144 9.64 0.91 14.91
CA LEU A 144 9.93 0.41 13.57
C LEU A 144 9.89 1.55 12.55
N TRP A 145 8.92 2.46 12.65
CA TRP A 145 8.71 3.60 11.75
C TRP A 145 9.69 4.76 11.90
N GLU A 146 10.43 4.83 13.00
CA GLU A 146 11.24 6.00 13.37
C GLU A 146 12.21 6.45 12.28
N LYS A 147 12.68 5.52 11.44
CA LYS A 147 13.69 5.79 10.40
C LYS A 147 13.15 6.29 9.07
N ASP A 148 11.84 6.26 8.85
CA ASP A 148 11.27 6.59 7.55
C ASP A 148 11.20 8.09 7.24
N PRO A 149 10.98 8.98 8.22
CA PRO A 149 11.09 10.43 7.99
C PRO A 149 12.51 10.90 7.62
N ASP A 150 13.55 10.15 8.01
CA ASP A 150 14.97 10.53 7.88
C ASP A 150 15.59 10.24 6.50
N VAL A 151 14.79 9.71 5.56
CA VAL A 151 15.30 9.21 4.28
C VAL A 151 14.62 9.97 3.13
N PRO A 152 15.33 10.26 2.02
CA PRO A 152 14.71 10.79 0.79
C PRO A 152 13.53 9.98 0.25
N SER A 153 13.30 8.76 0.75
CA SER A 153 12.16 7.90 0.45
C SER A 153 10.83 8.39 1.04
N ALA A 154 10.82 9.38 1.93
CA ALA A 154 9.62 10.18 2.25
C ALA A 154 9.26 11.17 1.11
N ASP A 155 9.53 10.79 -0.15
CA ASP A 155 8.99 11.40 -1.34
C ASP A 155 7.44 11.40 -1.29
N PHE A 156 6.82 12.24 -2.11
CA PHE A 156 5.38 12.45 -2.21
C PHE A 156 4.59 11.12 -2.28
N ALA A 157 5.16 10.12 -2.95
CA ALA A 157 4.72 8.73 -2.98
C ALA A 157 4.38 8.15 -1.60
N THR A 158 5.37 8.16 -0.73
CA THR A 158 5.33 7.55 0.60
C THR A 158 4.49 8.40 1.55
N GLY A 159 4.55 9.73 1.39
CA GLY A 159 3.64 10.66 2.09
C GLY A 159 2.16 10.31 1.90
N ASN A 160 1.74 9.91 0.70
CA ASN A 160 0.37 9.49 0.44
C ASN A 160 0.02 8.16 1.13
N LEU A 161 0.96 7.23 1.25
CA LEU A 161 0.76 5.98 1.99
C LEU A 161 0.67 6.22 3.49
N TYR A 162 1.46 7.16 4.04
CA TYR A 162 1.31 7.60 5.42
C TYR A 162 -0.05 8.23 5.68
N ALA A 163 -0.49 9.11 4.78
CA ALA A 163 -1.78 9.76 4.90
C ALA A 163 -2.91 8.72 4.87
N LEU A 164 -2.85 7.78 3.92
CA LEU A 164 -3.81 6.69 3.80
C LEU A 164 -3.83 5.85 5.08
N THR A 165 -2.68 5.36 5.53
CA THR A 165 -2.59 4.47 6.69
C THR A 165 -3.10 5.16 7.96
N TRP A 166 -2.71 6.42 8.18
CA TRP A 166 -3.17 7.18 9.34
C TRP A 166 -4.67 7.45 9.29
N LEU A 167 -5.23 7.75 8.10
CA LEU A 167 -6.67 7.89 7.91
C LEU A 167 -7.43 6.61 8.23
N LEU A 168 -6.95 5.46 7.76
CA LEU A 168 -7.59 4.17 8.01
C LEU A 168 -7.50 3.78 9.50
N ALA A 169 -6.34 3.99 10.11
CA ALA A 169 -6.13 3.68 11.52
C ALA A 169 -7.08 4.49 12.41
N ARG A 170 -7.19 5.80 12.20
CA ARG A 170 -8.07 6.68 12.99
C ARG A 170 -9.56 6.31 12.91
N LYS A 171 -9.97 5.48 11.94
CA LYS A 171 -11.35 4.94 11.85
C LYS A 171 -11.57 3.71 12.73
N ARG A 172 -10.52 3.12 13.28
CA ARG A 172 -10.62 1.96 14.18
C ARG A 172 -11.03 2.39 15.58
N ALA A 173 -11.86 1.57 16.21
CA ALA A 173 -12.49 1.87 17.49
C ALA A 173 -11.56 1.76 18.70
N THR A 174 -10.48 0.97 18.61
CA THR A 174 -9.60 0.68 19.75
C THR A 174 -8.13 0.99 19.42
N PRO A 175 -7.31 1.39 20.40
CA PRO A 175 -5.87 1.64 20.21
C PRO A 175 -5.12 0.45 19.60
N GLU A 176 -5.49 -0.78 19.96
CA GLU A 176 -4.90 -2.01 19.42
C GLU A 176 -5.19 -2.14 17.92
N ALA A 177 -6.43 -1.91 17.51
CA ALA A 177 -6.83 -1.97 16.10
C ALA A 177 -6.23 -0.80 15.28
N GLN A 178 -6.06 0.36 15.91
CA GLN A 178 -5.35 1.51 15.34
C GLN A 178 -3.88 1.14 15.07
N ALA A 179 -3.20 0.54 16.04
CA ALA A 179 -1.83 0.07 15.91
C ALA A 179 -1.70 -1.05 14.86
N ASP A 180 -2.59 -2.06 14.85
CA ASP A 180 -2.57 -3.13 13.84
C ASP A 180 -2.70 -2.58 12.42
N THR A 181 -3.52 -1.53 12.24
CA THR A 181 -3.69 -0.89 10.93
C THR A 181 -2.38 -0.27 10.43
N PHE A 182 -1.58 0.32 11.33
CA PHE A 182 -0.24 0.83 10.99
C PHE A 182 0.70 -0.30 10.57
N ALA A 183 0.77 -1.39 11.34
CA ALA A 183 1.59 -2.55 10.97
C ALA A 183 1.16 -3.15 9.62
N ARG A 184 -0.14 -3.25 9.38
CA ARG A 184 -0.69 -3.93 8.20
C ARG A 184 -0.54 -3.15 6.90
N PHE A 185 -0.67 -1.82 6.92
CA PHE A 185 -0.76 -1.03 5.68
C PHE A 185 0.41 -0.08 5.43
N ALA A 186 1.22 0.24 6.42
CA ALA A 186 2.48 0.92 6.17
C ALA A 186 3.62 -0.07 6.06
N ILE A 187 3.65 -0.73 4.90
CA ILE A 187 4.64 -1.76 4.59
C ILE A 187 6.03 -1.14 4.30
N LEU A 188 6.24 0.14 4.63
CA LEU A 188 7.53 0.78 4.58
C LEU A 188 8.00 1.07 5.98
N VAL A 189 8.95 0.25 6.42
CA VAL A 189 10.12 0.71 7.16
C VAL A 189 11.32 0.41 6.30
N GLN A 190 12.35 1.27 6.32
CA GLN A 190 13.73 0.97 5.90
C GLN A 190 14.04 -0.53 5.91
N THR A 191 13.84 -1.16 4.75
CA THR A 191 14.04 -2.60 4.51
C THR A 191 13.30 -3.58 5.43
N LYS A 192 12.23 -3.18 6.12
CA LYS A 192 11.45 -4.06 7.00
C LYS A 192 9.95 -3.97 6.73
N ALA A 193 9.25 -5.10 6.88
CA ALA A 193 7.80 -5.18 6.92
C ALA A 193 7.36 -6.05 8.12
N TRP A 194 6.21 -5.78 8.75
CA TRP A 194 5.77 -6.53 9.93
C TRP A 194 4.26 -6.51 10.14
N ILE A 195 3.71 -7.54 10.79
CA ILE A 195 2.32 -7.62 11.26
C ILE A 195 2.34 -8.36 12.60
N GLY A 196 1.72 -7.77 13.63
CA GLY A 196 1.72 -8.32 14.98
C GLY A 196 3.16 -8.61 15.48
N PRO A 197 3.50 -9.85 15.86
CA PRO A 197 4.84 -10.20 16.33
C PRO A 197 5.88 -10.43 15.21
N ARG A 198 5.49 -10.55 13.94
CA ARG A 198 6.38 -11.00 12.85
C ARG A 198 7.02 -9.85 12.10
N CYS A 199 8.31 -9.96 11.77
CA CYS A 199 9.03 -9.05 10.89
C CYS A 199 9.66 -9.80 9.70
N LEU A 200 9.82 -9.10 8.59
CA LEU A 200 10.53 -9.57 7.40
C LEU A 200 11.59 -8.53 7.02
N ASP A 201 12.81 -8.97 6.76
CA ASP A 201 13.79 -8.15 6.05
C ASP A 201 13.44 -8.14 4.56
N ILE A 202 13.01 -6.98 4.07
CA ILE A 202 12.65 -6.72 2.68
C ILE A 202 13.73 -5.96 1.92
N SER A 203 14.95 -5.77 2.48
CA SER A 203 16.10 -5.15 1.80
C SER A 203 16.39 -5.81 0.46
N LYS A 204 16.22 -7.13 0.40
CA LYS A 204 16.46 -7.94 -0.79
C LYS A 204 15.23 -8.05 -1.69
N VAL A 205 14.04 -7.73 -1.20
CA VAL A 205 12.83 -7.65 -2.04
C VAL A 205 12.93 -6.44 -2.97
N ALA A 206 13.60 -5.36 -2.53
CA ALA A 206 13.93 -4.22 -3.37
C ALA A 206 15.18 -4.43 -4.26
N MET A 207 16.12 -5.30 -3.86
CA MET A 207 17.44 -5.43 -4.53
C MET A 207 17.63 -6.71 -5.37
N VAL A 208 16.79 -7.73 -5.25
CA VAL A 208 17.04 -9.04 -5.89
C VAL A 208 15.78 -9.57 -6.55
N LEU A 209 15.77 -9.48 -7.88
CA LEU A 209 14.94 -10.21 -8.84
C LEU A 209 15.10 -11.75 -8.76
N GLY A 210 15.23 -12.37 -7.59
CA GLY A 210 15.56 -13.80 -7.52
C GLY A 210 15.69 -14.49 -6.16
N ALA A 211 15.34 -13.87 -5.02
CA ALA A 211 15.31 -14.59 -3.75
C ALA A 211 14.17 -14.11 -2.83
N PRO A 212 13.38 -15.03 -2.23
CA PRO A 212 12.33 -14.65 -1.29
C PRO A 212 12.92 -14.01 -0.01
N PRO A 213 12.20 -13.07 0.64
CA PRO A 213 12.59 -12.44 1.89
C PRO A 213 12.82 -13.46 3.01
N ARG A 214 13.73 -13.13 3.95
CA ARG A 214 13.95 -13.92 5.16
C ARG A 214 13.08 -13.40 6.31
N ILE A 215 12.49 -14.32 7.07
CA ILE A 215 11.64 -14.02 8.22
C ILE A 215 12.49 -13.91 9.47
N GLU A 216 12.34 -12.83 10.24
CA GLU A 216 13.06 -12.59 11.48
C GLU A 216 12.11 -12.07 12.58
N ALA A 217 12.46 -12.28 13.85
CA ALA A 217 11.72 -11.66 14.96
C ALA A 217 11.99 -10.15 15.00
N CYS A 218 10.97 -9.35 15.31
CA CYS A 218 11.16 -7.90 15.44
C CYS A 218 11.96 -7.56 16.70
N SER A 219 13.18 -7.05 16.52
CA SER A 219 13.93 -6.28 17.54
C SER A 219 13.68 -4.80 17.35
#